data_AF-A0A2Z6P3J8-F1
#
_entry.id   AF-A0A2Z6P3J8-F1
#
_cell.length_a   1.000
_cell.length_b   1.000
_cell.length_c   1.000
_cell.angle_alpha   90.00
_cell.angle_beta   90.00
_cell.angle_gamma   90.00
#
_symmetry.space_group_name_H-M   'P 1'
#
loop_
_entity.id
_entity.type
_entity.pdbx_description
1 polymer ?
#
loop_
_entity_poly.entity_id
_entity_poly.type
_entity_poly.pdbx_seq_one_letter_code
_entity_poly.pdbx_strand_id
1 'polypeptide(L)'
;MIKQILNRLPKKGSKSSENNEGGGGTSTSSIASNSVRSSYGNSTASSITGVDSNSSLGLNHGDMLVQAMNSKMNLNGSLSASYEALPSFRDIPNSEKPNLFIRKLQMCCVVFDYTDPSKNVREKEIKRQTLVELVDYVTSANGKFTDVMMQEIVKTVSINLFRTLTTPPRENKVLEAFDMDEEEPSMDPAWPYLQIVYELLLRFVTSPETDAKLAKRYVDHSFVLRLLDLFDSEDPRERDYLKTVLHRIYGKFMVHRPFIRKAINNIFYRFIFETEKHNGIAELLEILGSIINGFALPLKEEHKLFLVRALIPLHKPKCIPMYHQQLSYCITQFVEKDCKLADTVIRGLLKYWPITNSSKEVMFLGELEEVLEATQPAEFQKCMVLLFRQIRRCLSSSHFQVAERALFLWNNDHIENLIKQNHKVILPIVLPALEQNARSHWNQAVRSLTINVSKIFSDTDPAFYEECMIKFREDEAQENDMKSKREARWKRMEEMGGMKASTNEPVLVSPRTPGTSSNASRPQLD
;
A
#
# COMPACT_ATOMS: atom_id res chain seq x y z
N MET A 1 38.45 -11.34 8.19
CA MET A 1 37.15 -12.01 8.49
C MET A 1 36.05 -11.30 7.70
N ILE A 2 35.09 -12.07 7.17
CA ILE A 2 33.80 -11.63 6.58
C ILE A 2 33.89 -10.53 5.49
N LYS A 3 34.47 -10.91 4.33
CA LYS A 3 34.17 -10.32 3.00
C LYS A 3 34.00 -11.42 1.94
N GLN A 4 33.45 -12.57 2.36
CA GLN A 4 33.15 -13.73 1.51
C GLN A 4 31.84 -14.38 2.00
N ILE A 5 30.73 -14.07 1.32
CA ILE A 5 29.50 -14.84 1.11
C ILE A 5 28.59 -13.90 0.31
N LEU A 6 28.47 -14.15 -0.99
CA LEU A 6 27.52 -13.61 -2.00
C LEU A 6 28.23 -13.50 -3.36
N ASN A 7 28.41 -14.65 -4.02
CA ASN A 7 28.57 -14.77 -5.48
C ASN A 7 28.76 -16.24 -5.89
N ARG A 8 27.68 -16.96 -6.21
CA ARG A 8 27.70 -18.15 -7.08
C ARG A 8 26.39 -18.26 -7.86
N LEU A 9 26.50 -18.76 -9.11
CA LEU A 9 25.44 -19.09 -10.09
C LEU A 9 24.93 -17.89 -10.93
N PRO A 10 24.64 -18.09 -12.24
CA PRO A 10 25.65 -17.67 -13.23
C PRO A 10 25.13 -16.89 -14.46
N LYS A 11 25.95 -15.97 -14.99
CA LYS A 11 25.73 -15.35 -16.30
C LYS A 11 26.24 -16.24 -17.44
N LYS A 12 25.39 -16.52 -18.44
CA LYS A 12 25.84 -16.80 -19.83
C LYS A 12 25.96 -15.48 -20.57
N GLY A 13 27.02 -15.33 -21.38
CA GLY A 13 27.38 -14.05 -22.02
C GLY A 13 26.91 -13.91 -23.47
N SER A 14 27.13 -12.73 -24.02
CA SER A 14 27.03 -12.39 -25.45
C SER A 14 28.25 -11.55 -25.85
N LYS A 15 28.75 -11.78 -27.08
CA LYS A 15 29.98 -11.18 -27.61
C LYS A 15 29.67 -9.99 -28.55
N SER A 16 30.46 -8.93 -28.38
CA SER A 16 30.97 -7.95 -29.36
C SER A 16 30.55 -7.99 -30.85
N SER A 17 30.15 -6.82 -31.38
CA SER A 17 30.60 -6.18 -32.65
C SER A 17 29.95 -4.77 -32.75
N GLU A 18 30.67 -3.68 -32.50
CA GLU A 18 31.48 -2.87 -33.46
C GLU A 18 30.68 -1.89 -34.36
N ASN A 19 30.99 -0.60 -34.19
CA ASN A 19 30.95 0.54 -35.15
C ASN A 19 29.57 0.92 -35.76
N ASN A 20 29.30 2.16 -36.20
CA ASN A 20 30.22 3.24 -36.57
C ASN A 20 29.67 4.67 -36.30
N GLU A 21 30.50 5.67 -36.60
CA GLU A 21 30.33 7.13 -36.43
C GLU A 21 29.14 7.78 -37.19
N GLY A 22 28.84 9.06 -36.89
CA GLY A 22 28.18 9.94 -37.88
C GLY A 22 27.34 11.09 -37.32
N GLY A 23 27.92 12.29 -37.20
CA GLY A 23 27.27 13.49 -36.65
C GLY A 23 26.27 14.23 -37.56
N GLY A 24 25.80 15.39 -37.10
CA GLY A 24 25.14 16.41 -37.93
C GLY A 24 23.85 17.02 -37.34
N GLY A 25 23.78 18.36 -37.25
CA GLY A 25 22.54 19.10 -36.94
C GLY A 25 21.66 19.31 -38.19
N THR A 26 20.71 20.25 -38.27
CA THR A 26 20.45 21.46 -37.44
C THR A 26 19.02 21.97 -37.75
N SER A 27 18.54 23.03 -37.06
CA SER A 27 17.58 24.05 -37.56
C SER A 27 16.05 23.72 -37.51
N THR A 28 15.27 24.32 -36.59
CA THR A 28 14.37 25.54 -36.74
C THR A 28 13.08 25.33 -37.58
N SER A 29 11.90 25.91 -37.31
CA SER A 29 11.45 26.90 -36.30
C SER A 29 9.90 27.06 -36.27
N SER A 30 9.34 27.43 -35.11
CA SER A 30 8.16 28.31 -34.83
C SER A 30 6.90 28.36 -35.72
N ILE A 31 5.71 28.42 -35.09
CA ILE A 31 4.67 29.48 -35.23
C ILE A 31 3.57 29.32 -34.14
N ALA A 32 2.77 30.36 -33.88
CA ALA A 32 1.69 30.43 -32.87
C ALA A 32 0.34 30.90 -33.53
N SER A 33 -0.80 31.21 -32.87
CA SER A 33 -1.14 31.46 -31.46
C SER A 33 -2.67 31.31 -31.19
N ASN A 34 -3.07 31.55 -29.93
CA ASN A 34 -4.36 32.13 -29.47
C ASN A 34 -5.73 31.38 -29.61
N SER A 35 -6.25 30.99 -28.43
CA SER A 35 -7.46 31.54 -27.77
C SER A 35 -8.85 31.50 -28.44
N VAL A 36 -9.88 30.97 -27.73
CA VAL A 36 -10.96 31.74 -27.05
C VAL A 36 -11.94 30.82 -26.26
N ARG A 37 -12.59 31.41 -25.25
CA ARG A 37 -13.58 30.89 -24.27
C ARG A 37 -14.85 30.21 -24.84
N SER A 38 -15.52 29.41 -23.99
CA SER A 38 -16.97 29.58 -23.71
C SER A 38 -17.34 29.15 -22.28
N SER A 39 -18.51 29.55 -21.78
CA SER A 39 -18.99 29.38 -20.39
C SER A 39 -20.53 29.33 -20.35
N TYR A 40 -21.10 28.34 -19.66
CA TYR A 40 -22.49 28.23 -19.14
C TYR A 40 -22.50 27.07 -18.11
N GLY A 41 -23.35 26.96 -17.08
CA GLY A 41 -24.43 27.83 -16.57
C GLY A 41 -25.06 27.19 -15.29
N ASN A 42 -25.70 27.99 -14.43
CA ASN A 42 -26.26 27.58 -13.12
C ASN A 42 -27.55 26.71 -13.20
N SER A 43 -27.84 25.96 -12.11
CA SER A 43 -29.15 25.73 -11.43
C SER A 43 -29.13 24.40 -10.65
N THR A 44 -29.83 24.15 -9.53
CA THR A 44 -30.56 24.95 -8.51
C THR A 44 -30.74 24.05 -7.28
N ALA A 45 -30.88 24.62 -6.08
CA ALA A 45 -31.22 23.85 -4.87
C ALA A 45 -32.73 23.66 -4.70
N SER A 46 -33.15 22.55 -4.07
CA SER A 46 -34.40 22.49 -3.32
C SER A 46 -34.32 21.43 -2.21
N SER A 47 -34.87 21.78 -1.06
CA SER A 47 -34.92 20.98 0.17
C SER A 47 -36.33 21.07 0.75
N ILE A 48 -36.97 19.94 1.05
CA ILE A 48 -38.24 19.92 1.80
C ILE A 48 -38.18 18.81 2.85
N THR A 49 -38.66 19.17 4.04
CA THR A 49 -38.77 18.38 5.29
C THR A 49 -40.22 18.03 5.60
N GLY A 50 -40.46 16.92 6.33
CA GLY A 50 -41.77 16.55 6.89
C GLY A 50 -41.88 15.03 7.02
N VAL A 51 -41.82 14.34 8.17
CA VAL A 51 -42.28 14.53 9.57
C VAL A 51 -43.66 13.88 9.85
N ASP A 52 -43.65 13.00 10.86
CA ASP A 52 -44.74 12.50 11.72
C ASP A 52 -45.65 11.28 11.40
N SER A 53 -45.33 10.18 12.11
CA SER A 53 -46.11 9.59 13.23
C SER A 53 -47.19 8.48 13.05
N ASN A 54 -46.98 7.38 13.81
CA ASN A 54 -47.93 6.47 14.50
C ASN A 54 -49.09 5.82 13.70
N SER A 55 -49.40 4.51 13.80
CA SER A 55 -49.42 3.65 14.99
C SER A 55 -49.54 2.13 14.66
N SER A 56 -49.45 1.30 15.69
CA SER A 56 -49.53 -0.18 15.70
C SER A 56 -50.79 -0.82 15.11
N LEU A 57 -50.64 -1.99 14.47
CA LEU A 57 -51.04 -3.32 15.00
C LEU A 57 -50.51 -4.42 14.07
N GLY A 58 -50.07 -5.55 14.64
CA GLY A 58 -49.29 -6.56 13.91
C GLY A 58 -50.11 -7.66 13.23
N LEU A 59 -49.52 -8.29 12.21
CA LEU A 59 -49.84 -9.65 11.72
C LEU A 59 -48.64 -10.19 10.90
N ASN A 60 -48.41 -11.50 10.96
CA ASN A 60 -47.22 -12.16 10.40
C ASN A 60 -47.24 -12.24 8.86
N HIS A 61 -46.24 -11.66 8.18
CA HIS A 61 -45.60 -12.20 6.94
C HIS A 61 -44.48 -11.26 6.45
N GLY A 62 -43.46 -11.79 5.76
CA GLY A 62 -42.70 -10.97 4.80
C GLY A 62 -41.17 -11.08 4.71
N ASP A 63 -40.50 -12.05 5.33
CA ASP A 63 -39.06 -12.25 5.12
C ASP A 63 -38.79 -12.88 3.73
N MET A 64 -38.81 -12.07 2.68
CA MET A 64 -38.54 -12.51 1.31
C MET A 64 -37.95 -11.41 0.42
N LEU A 65 -36.70 -10.97 0.70
CA LEU A 65 -35.93 -10.17 -0.27
C LEU A 65 -34.39 -10.32 -0.21
N VAL A 66 -33.89 -11.40 0.40
CA VAL A 66 -32.45 -11.81 0.32
C VAL A 66 -32.26 -13.09 -0.51
N GLN A 67 -33.35 -13.71 -0.97
CA GLN A 67 -33.34 -15.01 -1.66
C GLN A 67 -33.56 -14.90 -3.18
N ALA A 68 -32.92 -13.92 -3.82
CA ALA A 68 -33.11 -13.58 -5.24
C ALA A 68 -31.83 -13.62 -6.10
N MET A 69 -30.77 -14.29 -5.64
CA MET A 69 -29.55 -14.57 -6.44
C MET A 69 -29.19 -16.06 -6.56
N ASN A 70 -30.12 -16.96 -6.22
CA ASN A 70 -29.98 -18.41 -6.41
C ASN A 70 -31.14 -19.03 -7.20
N SER A 71 -31.78 -18.25 -8.08
CA SER A 71 -32.72 -18.75 -9.07
C SER A 71 -31.96 -19.51 -10.16
N LYS A 72 -31.74 -20.81 -9.95
CA LYS A 72 -31.34 -21.76 -10.98
C LYS A 72 -32.22 -21.56 -12.22
N MET A 73 -31.66 -21.06 -13.32
CA MET A 73 -32.19 -21.41 -14.64
C MET A 73 -31.95 -22.90 -14.84
N ASN A 74 -32.99 -23.67 -14.56
CA ASN A 74 -32.96 -25.13 -14.63
C ASN A 74 -32.98 -25.54 -16.10
N LEU A 75 -31.83 -25.46 -16.79
CA LEU A 75 -31.64 -25.94 -18.15
C LEU A 75 -31.38 -27.47 -18.21
N ASN A 76 -31.85 -28.20 -17.20
CA ASN A 76 -31.79 -29.66 -17.11
C ASN A 76 -32.90 -30.33 -17.95
N GLY A 77 -32.95 -29.98 -19.24
CA GLY A 77 -33.92 -30.53 -20.20
C GLY A 77 -33.31 -31.16 -21.46
N SER A 78 -32.04 -30.91 -21.79
CA SER A 78 -31.42 -31.43 -23.02
C SER A 78 -29.87 -31.52 -23.00
N LEU A 79 -29.26 -31.67 -21.81
CA LEU A 79 -27.80 -31.79 -21.65
C LEU A 79 -27.37 -33.04 -20.87
N SER A 80 -28.13 -34.12 -21.01
CA SER A 80 -27.62 -35.48 -20.82
C SER A 80 -27.09 -36.08 -22.14
N ALA A 81 -26.51 -35.22 -22.99
CA ALA A 81 -25.55 -35.67 -23.98
C ALA A 81 -24.21 -35.90 -23.27
N SER A 82 -23.49 -36.96 -23.65
CA SER A 82 -22.18 -37.31 -23.09
C SER A 82 -21.24 -36.10 -23.09
N TYR A 83 -20.63 -35.80 -21.94
CA TYR A 83 -19.49 -34.87 -21.91
C TYR A 83 -18.31 -35.61 -22.53
N GLU A 84 -18.17 -35.43 -23.84
CA GLU A 84 -17.39 -36.28 -24.74
C GLU A 84 -16.28 -35.46 -25.42
N ALA A 85 -15.16 -36.11 -25.71
CA ALA A 85 -13.98 -35.41 -26.20
C ALA A 85 -14.21 -34.92 -27.64
N LEU A 86 -14.20 -33.60 -27.83
CA LEU A 86 -14.21 -32.99 -29.16
C LEU A 86 -12.86 -33.22 -29.88
N PRO A 87 -12.85 -33.41 -31.23
CA PRO A 87 -11.63 -33.70 -32.02
C PRO A 87 -10.45 -32.77 -31.75
N SER A 88 -9.22 -33.21 -32.00
CA SER A 88 -8.04 -32.33 -31.81
C SER A 88 -7.93 -31.31 -32.94
N PHE A 89 -7.36 -30.13 -32.66
CA PHE A 89 -7.03 -29.12 -33.69
C PHE A 89 -6.00 -29.61 -34.73
N ARG A 90 -5.35 -30.76 -34.51
CA ARG A 90 -4.42 -31.37 -35.47
C ARG A 90 -5.12 -32.16 -36.57
N ASP A 91 -6.34 -32.64 -36.31
CA ASP A 91 -7.00 -33.67 -37.12
C ASP A 91 -7.97 -33.10 -38.18
N ILE A 92 -7.95 -31.77 -38.40
CA ILE A 92 -8.97 -31.02 -39.13
C ILE A 92 -8.40 -29.83 -39.94
N PRO A 93 -9.04 -29.46 -41.05
CA PRO A 93 -8.64 -28.33 -41.89
C PRO A 93 -8.65 -26.99 -41.15
N ASN A 94 -7.75 -26.07 -41.55
CA ASN A 94 -7.65 -24.73 -40.96
C ASN A 94 -8.96 -23.91 -41.05
N SER A 95 -9.81 -24.17 -42.05
CA SER A 95 -11.13 -23.55 -42.22
C SER A 95 -12.13 -23.89 -41.12
N GLU A 96 -12.04 -25.07 -40.50
CA GLU A 96 -12.99 -25.55 -39.49
C GLU A 96 -12.56 -25.20 -38.06
N LYS A 97 -11.25 -24.94 -37.85
CA LYS A 97 -10.68 -24.65 -36.54
C LYS A 97 -11.38 -23.50 -35.79
N PRO A 98 -11.81 -22.37 -36.41
CA PRO A 98 -12.53 -21.31 -35.71
C PRO A 98 -13.87 -21.79 -35.12
N ASN A 99 -14.61 -22.62 -35.85
CA ASN A 99 -15.90 -23.17 -35.39
C ASN A 99 -15.70 -24.21 -34.29
N LEU A 100 -14.68 -25.06 -34.40
CA LEU A 100 -14.35 -25.98 -33.31
C LEU A 100 -13.86 -25.24 -32.05
N PHE A 101 -13.06 -24.18 -32.21
CA PHE A 101 -12.57 -23.36 -31.10
C PHE A 101 -13.74 -22.80 -30.28
N ILE A 102 -14.77 -22.27 -30.95
CA ILE A 102 -16.01 -21.82 -30.30
C ILE A 102 -16.71 -22.98 -29.55
N ARG A 103 -16.84 -24.17 -30.17
CA ARG A 103 -17.46 -25.34 -29.50
C ARG A 103 -16.66 -25.83 -28.29
N LYS A 104 -15.32 -25.85 -28.36
CA LYS A 104 -14.43 -26.22 -27.24
C LYS A 104 -14.54 -25.21 -26.09
N LEU A 105 -14.61 -23.91 -26.37
CA LEU A 105 -14.88 -22.87 -25.35
C LEU A 105 -16.23 -23.07 -24.65
N GLN A 106 -17.29 -23.30 -25.42
CA GLN A 106 -18.63 -23.57 -24.89
C GLN A 106 -18.66 -24.81 -24.00
N MET A 107 -17.95 -25.89 -24.37
CA MET A 107 -17.79 -27.08 -23.52
C MET A 107 -17.07 -26.74 -22.20
N CYS A 108 -16.02 -25.92 -22.24
CA CYS A 108 -15.29 -25.46 -21.05
C CYS A 108 -16.08 -24.52 -20.12
N CYS A 109 -17.28 -24.07 -20.52
CA CYS A 109 -18.18 -23.31 -19.64
C CYS A 109 -18.90 -24.20 -18.59
N VAL A 110 -18.86 -25.53 -18.73
CA VAL A 110 -19.40 -26.43 -17.69
C VAL A 110 -18.49 -26.40 -16.46
N VAL A 111 -19.02 -25.96 -15.32
CA VAL A 111 -18.28 -25.92 -14.04
C VAL A 111 -18.47 -27.24 -13.30
N PHE A 112 -17.37 -27.80 -12.80
CA PHE A 112 -17.37 -29.00 -11.96
C PHE A 112 -17.04 -28.63 -10.52
N ASP A 113 -17.57 -29.40 -9.57
CA ASP A 113 -17.17 -29.33 -8.17
C ASP A 113 -15.80 -30.01 -7.98
N TYR A 114 -14.85 -29.27 -7.40
CA TYR A 114 -13.48 -29.72 -7.12
C TYR A 114 -13.22 -29.97 -5.62
N THR A 115 -14.20 -29.76 -4.75
CA THR A 115 -14.09 -30.12 -3.32
C THR A 115 -13.99 -31.64 -3.13
N ASP A 116 -14.55 -32.41 -4.06
CA ASP A 116 -14.45 -33.86 -4.13
C ASP A 116 -13.61 -34.29 -5.36
N PRO A 117 -12.37 -34.76 -5.16
CA PRO A 117 -11.52 -35.25 -6.25
C PRO A 117 -12.06 -36.48 -6.97
N SER A 118 -12.92 -37.28 -6.33
CA SER A 118 -13.40 -38.56 -6.87
C SER A 118 -14.56 -38.42 -7.88
N LYS A 119 -15.27 -37.28 -7.85
CA LYS A 119 -16.40 -37.02 -8.75
C LYS A 119 -15.94 -36.49 -10.11
N ASN A 120 -16.56 -36.99 -11.18
CA ASN A 120 -16.41 -36.51 -12.56
C ASN A 120 -14.96 -36.52 -13.08
N VAL A 121 -14.12 -37.49 -12.68
CA VAL A 121 -12.68 -37.54 -13.02
C VAL A 121 -12.44 -37.51 -14.53
N ARG A 122 -13.22 -38.28 -15.30
CA ARG A 122 -13.12 -38.38 -16.76
C ARG A 122 -13.48 -37.04 -17.43
N GLU A 123 -14.57 -36.42 -17.00
CA GLU A 123 -15.08 -35.17 -17.55
C GLU A 123 -14.16 -33.99 -17.20
N LYS A 124 -13.65 -33.96 -15.97
CA LYS A 124 -12.61 -33.04 -15.52
C LYS A 124 -11.36 -33.16 -16.40
N GLU A 125 -10.86 -34.37 -16.65
CA GLU A 125 -9.68 -34.56 -17.50
C GLU A 125 -9.90 -34.16 -18.97
N ILE A 126 -11.07 -34.48 -19.55
CA ILE A 126 -11.46 -33.98 -20.88
C ILE A 126 -11.48 -32.45 -20.92
N LYS A 127 -12.01 -31.79 -19.87
CA LYS A 127 -11.98 -30.33 -19.75
C LYS A 127 -10.55 -29.80 -19.64
N ARG A 128 -9.70 -30.42 -18.83
CA ARG A 128 -8.28 -30.05 -18.66
C ARG A 128 -7.55 -30.08 -19.99
N GLN A 129 -7.64 -31.19 -20.71
CA GLN A 129 -6.98 -31.37 -22.00
C GLN A 129 -7.53 -30.39 -23.06
N THR A 130 -8.84 -30.14 -23.07
CA THR A 130 -9.44 -29.15 -23.97
C THR A 130 -8.96 -27.72 -23.67
N LEU A 131 -8.82 -27.34 -22.39
CA LEU A 131 -8.28 -26.03 -22.01
C LEU A 131 -6.82 -25.86 -22.47
N VAL A 132 -5.99 -26.91 -22.38
CA VAL A 132 -4.62 -26.88 -22.92
C VAL A 132 -4.62 -26.67 -24.43
N GLU A 133 -5.45 -27.40 -25.17
CA GLU A 133 -5.57 -27.22 -26.63
C GLU A 133 -6.06 -25.80 -27.01
N LEU A 134 -6.93 -25.19 -26.21
CA LEU A 134 -7.38 -23.80 -26.40
C LEU A 134 -6.24 -22.80 -26.15
N VAL A 135 -5.40 -23.02 -25.14
CA VAL A 135 -4.20 -22.20 -24.86
C VAL A 135 -3.19 -22.31 -26.00
N ASP A 136 -2.92 -23.52 -26.49
CA ASP A 136 -2.04 -23.76 -27.63
C ASP A 136 -2.57 -23.09 -28.90
N TYR A 137 -3.87 -23.17 -29.17
CA TYR A 137 -4.50 -22.50 -30.30
C TYR A 137 -4.39 -20.97 -30.22
N VAL A 138 -4.67 -20.36 -29.06
CA VAL A 138 -4.52 -18.90 -28.87
C VAL A 138 -3.06 -18.46 -28.96
N THR A 139 -2.12 -19.30 -28.54
CA THR A 139 -0.67 -19.03 -28.62
C THR A 139 -0.12 -19.14 -30.04
N SER A 140 -0.65 -20.07 -30.84
CA SER A 140 -0.24 -20.32 -32.23
C SER A 140 -1.12 -19.62 -33.28
N ALA A 141 -1.98 -18.69 -32.84
CA ALA A 141 -2.87 -17.93 -33.72
C ALA A 141 -2.08 -16.97 -34.62
N ASN A 142 -2.03 -17.28 -35.92
CA ASN A 142 -1.41 -16.45 -36.97
C ASN A 142 -2.42 -15.50 -37.66
N GLY A 143 -3.48 -15.10 -36.95
CA GLY A 143 -4.49 -14.19 -37.49
C GLY A 143 -5.50 -13.74 -36.45
N LYS A 144 -6.10 -12.58 -36.71
CA LYS A 144 -7.04 -11.88 -35.82
C LYS A 144 -8.20 -12.76 -35.36
N PHE A 145 -8.46 -12.74 -34.06
CA PHE A 145 -9.65 -13.35 -33.49
C PHE A 145 -10.92 -12.66 -34.02
N THR A 146 -11.94 -13.45 -34.36
CA THR A 146 -13.25 -12.91 -34.74
C THR A 146 -14.00 -12.41 -33.51
N ASP A 147 -15.00 -11.56 -33.71
CA ASP A 147 -15.80 -10.96 -32.62
C ASP A 147 -16.45 -12.03 -31.72
N VAL A 148 -16.99 -13.09 -32.33
CA VAL A 148 -17.59 -14.24 -31.65
C VAL A 148 -16.56 -15.02 -30.83
N MET A 149 -15.33 -15.19 -31.35
CA MET A 149 -14.26 -15.84 -30.60
C MET A 149 -13.86 -15.02 -29.38
N MET A 150 -13.73 -13.70 -29.50
CA MET A 150 -13.42 -12.82 -28.35
C MET A 150 -14.52 -12.91 -27.27
N GLN A 151 -15.79 -12.89 -27.68
CA GLN A 151 -16.93 -13.02 -26.78
C GLN A 151 -16.91 -14.34 -26.00
N GLU A 152 -16.73 -15.47 -26.69
CA GLU A 152 -16.73 -16.80 -26.04
C GLU A 152 -15.48 -17.05 -25.21
N ILE A 153 -14.30 -16.49 -25.55
CA ILE A 153 -13.12 -16.51 -24.67
C ILE A 153 -13.43 -15.79 -23.35
N VAL A 154 -13.88 -14.53 -23.41
CA VAL A 154 -14.13 -13.72 -22.21
C VAL A 154 -15.25 -14.32 -21.36
N LYS A 155 -16.28 -14.90 -21.98
CA LYS A 155 -17.35 -15.66 -21.30
C LYS A 155 -16.82 -16.92 -20.60
N THR A 156 -16.01 -17.72 -21.29
CA THR A 156 -15.40 -18.95 -20.71
C THR A 156 -14.52 -18.61 -19.51
N VAL A 157 -13.67 -17.59 -19.64
CA VAL A 157 -12.87 -17.04 -18.53
C VAL A 157 -13.76 -16.56 -17.40
N SER A 158 -14.78 -15.76 -17.69
CA SER A 158 -15.68 -15.19 -16.68
C SER A 158 -16.41 -16.24 -15.85
N ILE A 159 -16.85 -17.34 -16.47
CA ILE A 159 -17.57 -18.43 -15.80
C ILE A 159 -16.64 -19.28 -14.92
N ASN A 160 -15.38 -19.42 -15.30
CA ASN A 160 -14.43 -20.26 -14.57
C ASN A 160 -13.65 -19.52 -13.48
N LEU A 161 -13.37 -18.22 -13.62
CA LEU A 161 -12.56 -17.45 -12.65
C LEU A 161 -13.41 -16.71 -11.60
N PHE A 162 -14.47 -16.02 -12.02
CA PHE A 162 -15.21 -15.09 -11.15
C PHE A 162 -16.14 -15.83 -10.19
N ARG A 163 -15.56 -16.23 -9.07
CA ARG A 163 -16.21 -16.87 -7.92
C ARG A 163 -16.19 -15.96 -6.71
N THR A 164 -17.16 -16.12 -5.81
CA THR A 164 -17.06 -15.53 -4.47
C THR A 164 -15.93 -16.23 -3.73
N LEU A 165 -14.92 -15.46 -3.30
CA LEU A 165 -13.88 -16.00 -2.43
C LEU A 165 -14.48 -16.27 -1.04
N THR A 166 -14.33 -17.50 -0.54
CA THR A 166 -14.76 -17.85 0.81
C THR A 166 -13.74 -17.33 1.82
N THR A 167 -13.76 -16.03 2.10
CA THR A 167 -13.10 -15.51 3.29
C THR A 167 -13.87 -16.02 4.51
N PRO A 168 -13.26 -16.79 5.42
CA PRO A 168 -13.96 -17.19 6.64
C PRO A 168 -14.31 -15.93 7.45
N PRO A 169 -15.43 -15.92 8.21
CA PRO A 169 -15.81 -14.78 9.05
C PRO A 169 -14.83 -14.63 10.23
N ARG A 170 -13.74 -13.90 9.99
CA ARG A 170 -12.62 -13.70 10.92
C ARG A 170 -12.91 -12.58 11.94
N GLU A 171 -14.14 -12.48 12.44
CA GLU A 171 -14.58 -11.39 13.34
C GLU A 171 -13.93 -11.44 14.73
N ASN A 172 -13.31 -12.56 15.12
CA ASN A 172 -13.12 -12.88 16.54
C ASN A 172 -11.67 -13.14 16.99
N LYS A 173 -10.67 -12.51 16.35
CA LYS A 173 -9.26 -12.58 16.81
C LYS A 173 -8.51 -11.25 16.77
N VAL A 174 -8.96 -10.30 17.58
CA VAL A 174 -8.20 -9.08 17.95
C VAL A 174 -6.84 -9.42 18.59
N LEU A 175 -6.65 -10.66 19.05
CA LEU A 175 -5.42 -11.20 19.65
C LEU A 175 -4.41 -11.80 18.66
N GLU A 176 -4.79 -12.18 17.42
CA GLU A 176 -3.85 -12.81 16.44
C GLU A 176 -3.14 -11.81 15.50
N ALA A 177 -3.19 -10.51 15.80
CA ALA A 177 -2.46 -9.50 15.03
C ALA A 177 -0.92 -9.61 15.13
N PHE A 178 -0.40 -10.61 15.86
CA PHE A 178 1.02 -10.97 15.97
C PHE A 178 1.38 -12.28 15.23
N ASP A 179 0.41 -13.12 14.84
CA ASP A 179 0.65 -14.45 14.23
C ASP A 179 0.25 -14.54 12.75
N MET A 180 -0.10 -13.40 12.10
CA MET A 180 -0.48 -13.40 10.68
C MET A 180 0.63 -13.86 9.72
N ASP A 181 1.90 -13.85 10.16
CA ASP A 181 3.03 -14.35 9.38
C ASP A 181 3.15 -15.89 9.41
N GLU A 182 2.42 -16.59 10.30
CA GLU A 182 2.43 -18.07 10.42
C GLU A 182 1.17 -18.76 9.86
N GLU A 183 0.19 -18.02 9.33
CA GLU A 183 -1.02 -18.61 8.76
C GLU A 183 -0.72 -19.21 7.37
N GLU A 184 -0.57 -20.55 7.30
CA GLU A 184 -0.26 -21.27 6.06
C GLU A 184 -1.30 -20.97 4.96
N PRO A 185 -0.89 -20.46 3.77
CA PRO A 185 -1.84 -20.02 2.74
C PRO A 185 -2.75 -21.14 2.25
N SER A 186 -4.07 -20.90 2.25
CA SER A 186 -5.03 -21.85 1.70
C SER A 186 -4.85 -22.00 0.19
N MET A 187 -4.49 -23.21 -0.24
CA MET A 187 -4.25 -23.54 -1.64
C MET A 187 -5.52 -24.02 -2.33
N ASP A 188 -5.92 -23.41 -3.46
CA ASP A 188 -7.17 -23.77 -4.12
C ASP A 188 -7.09 -25.20 -4.73
N PRO A 189 -7.98 -26.14 -4.38
CA PRO A 189 -7.96 -27.51 -4.93
C PRO A 189 -8.29 -27.56 -6.43
N ALA A 190 -8.95 -26.54 -6.97
CA ALA A 190 -9.19 -26.40 -8.41
C ALA A 190 -7.99 -25.79 -9.16
N TRP A 191 -6.88 -25.44 -8.48
CA TRP A 191 -5.74 -24.75 -9.08
C TRP A 191 -5.21 -25.36 -10.40
N PRO A 192 -5.05 -26.69 -10.56
CA PRO A 192 -4.59 -27.28 -11.82
C PRO A 192 -5.47 -26.96 -13.04
N TYR A 193 -6.72 -26.55 -12.81
CA TYR A 193 -7.67 -26.12 -13.84
C TYR A 193 -7.70 -24.60 -13.96
N LEU A 194 -7.74 -23.88 -12.83
CA LEU A 194 -7.72 -22.41 -12.79
C LEU A 194 -6.46 -21.85 -13.46
N GLN A 195 -5.29 -22.46 -13.22
CA GLN A 195 -4.03 -22.09 -13.86
C GLN A 195 -4.14 -22.05 -15.38
N ILE A 196 -4.80 -23.03 -16.01
CA ILE A 196 -4.93 -23.11 -17.47
C ILE A 196 -5.91 -22.03 -17.98
N VAL A 197 -6.94 -21.69 -17.20
CA VAL A 197 -7.86 -20.58 -17.53
C VAL A 197 -7.18 -19.22 -17.39
N TYR A 198 -6.34 -19.03 -16.37
CA TYR A 198 -5.48 -17.85 -16.23
C TYR A 198 -4.47 -17.74 -17.37
N GLU A 199 -3.85 -18.85 -17.78
CA GLU A 199 -2.95 -18.88 -18.93
C GLU A 199 -3.70 -18.52 -20.22
N LEU A 200 -4.91 -19.04 -20.44
CA LEU A 200 -5.76 -18.69 -21.59
C LEU A 200 -6.06 -17.18 -21.64
N LEU A 201 -6.44 -16.59 -20.49
CA LEU A 201 -6.66 -15.15 -20.37
C LEU A 201 -5.38 -14.35 -20.63
N LEU A 202 -4.25 -14.78 -20.06
CA LEU A 202 -2.96 -14.13 -20.24
C LEU A 202 -2.52 -14.15 -21.71
N ARG A 203 -2.59 -15.30 -22.39
CA ARG A 203 -2.27 -15.44 -23.82
C ARG A 203 -3.21 -14.60 -24.69
N PHE A 204 -4.51 -14.60 -24.41
CA PHE A 204 -5.49 -13.77 -25.12
C PHE A 204 -5.19 -12.27 -24.98
N VAL A 205 -4.92 -11.78 -23.77
CA VAL A 205 -4.61 -10.36 -23.54
C VAL A 205 -3.26 -9.97 -24.15
N THR A 206 -2.24 -10.82 -24.06
CA THR A 206 -0.90 -10.55 -24.59
C THR A 206 -0.78 -10.69 -26.11
N SER A 207 -1.57 -11.57 -26.75
CA SER A 207 -1.48 -11.86 -28.19
C SER A 207 -1.60 -10.59 -29.06
N PRO A 208 -0.71 -10.40 -30.06
CA PRO A 208 -0.80 -9.26 -30.99
C PRO A 208 -2.07 -9.29 -31.85
N GLU A 209 -2.64 -10.48 -32.09
CA GLU A 209 -3.83 -10.70 -32.91
C GLU A 209 -5.14 -10.25 -32.24
N THR A 210 -5.11 -9.97 -30.93
CA THR A 210 -6.27 -9.45 -30.19
C THR A 210 -6.42 -7.95 -30.41
N ASP A 211 -7.34 -7.56 -31.31
CA ASP A 211 -7.70 -6.17 -31.56
C ASP A 211 -8.34 -5.52 -30.31
N ALA A 212 -7.59 -4.61 -29.68
CA ALA A 212 -8.01 -3.90 -28.49
C ALA A 212 -9.24 -3.00 -28.70
N LYS A 213 -9.56 -2.58 -29.94
CA LYS A 213 -10.76 -1.78 -30.24
C LYS A 213 -12.04 -2.59 -30.19
N LEU A 214 -11.97 -3.89 -30.49
CA LEU A 214 -13.10 -4.82 -30.40
C LEU A 214 -13.16 -5.48 -29.02
N ALA A 215 -12.04 -5.99 -28.52
CA ALA A 215 -11.96 -6.72 -27.26
C ALA A 215 -12.38 -5.89 -26.02
N LYS A 216 -12.22 -4.56 -26.04
CA LYS A 216 -12.71 -3.65 -24.98
C LYS A 216 -14.24 -3.65 -24.77
N ARG A 217 -15.00 -4.26 -25.68
CA ARG A 217 -16.46 -4.44 -25.55
C ARG A 217 -16.82 -5.61 -24.64
N TYR A 218 -15.88 -6.52 -24.42
CA TYR A 218 -16.04 -7.72 -23.60
C TYR A 218 -15.21 -7.64 -22.31
N VAL A 219 -13.97 -7.14 -22.40
CA VAL A 219 -13.14 -6.77 -21.25
C VAL A 219 -13.60 -5.38 -20.76
N ASP A 220 -14.80 -5.32 -20.18
CA ASP A 220 -15.43 -4.07 -19.74
C ASP A 220 -15.09 -3.73 -18.27
N HIS A 221 -15.73 -2.68 -17.73
CA HIS A 221 -15.54 -2.29 -16.32
C HIS A 221 -16.06 -3.35 -15.32
N SER A 222 -17.08 -4.13 -15.69
CA SER A 222 -17.60 -5.22 -14.85
C SER A 222 -16.63 -6.40 -14.79
N PHE A 223 -16.03 -6.77 -15.93
CA PHE A 223 -14.95 -7.74 -16.01
C PHE A 223 -13.74 -7.30 -15.17
N VAL A 224 -13.28 -6.05 -15.33
CA VAL A 224 -12.14 -5.51 -14.58
C VAL A 224 -12.41 -5.44 -13.07
N LEU A 225 -13.63 -5.10 -12.65
CA LEU A 225 -13.98 -5.07 -11.23
C LEU A 225 -13.95 -6.47 -10.62
N ARG A 226 -14.59 -7.46 -11.25
CA ARG A 226 -14.56 -8.86 -10.79
C ARG A 226 -13.17 -9.48 -10.83
N LEU A 227 -12.30 -9.03 -11.73
CA LEU A 227 -10.88 -9.43 -11.75
C LEU A 227 -10.11 -8.81 -10.57
N LEU A 228 -10.45 -7.59 -10.16
CA LEU A 228 -9.87 -6.94 -8.99
C LEU A 228 -10.33 -7.59 -7.68
N ASP A 229 -11.60 -8.02 -7.60
CA ASP A 229 -12.13 -8.72 -6.41
C ASP A 229 -11.36 -10.03 -6.12
N LEU A 230 -10.81 -10.70 -7.15
CA LEU A 230 -10.01 -11.92 -6.98
C LEU A 230 -8.62 -11.68 -6.37
N PHE A 231 -8.12 -10.44 -6.28
CA PHE A 231 -6.84 -10.16 -5.61
C PHE A 231 -6.89 -10.45 -4.09
N ASP A 232 -8.08 -10.60 -3.49
CA ASP A 232 -8.20 -11.02 -2.10
C ASP A 232 -8.05 -12.54 -1.90
N SER A 233 -7.70 -13.30 -2.96
CA SER A 233 -7.45 -14.75 -2.86
C SER A 233 -6.28 -15.05 -1.93
N GLU A 234 -6.44 -16.07 -1.07
CA GLU A 234 -5.38 -16.52 -0.15
C GLU A 234 -4.23 -17.21 -0.91
N ASP A 235 -4.51 -17.79 -2.09
CA ASP A 235 -3.52 -18.50 -2.92
C ASP A 235 -2.56 -17.52 -3.63
N PRO A 236 -1.25 -17.50 -3.29
CA PRO A 236 -0.29 -16.57 -3.89
C PRO A 236 -0.09 -16.81 -5.40
N ARG A 237 -0.35 -18.03 -5.89
CA ARG A 237 -0.20 -18.38 -7.32
C ARG A 237 -1.28 -17.70 -8.15
N GLU A 238 -2.50 -17.59 -7.60
CA GLU A 238 -3.60 -16.87 -8.22
C GLU A 238 -3.28 -15.36 -8.29
N ARG A 239 -2.78 -14.79 -7.19
CA ARG A 239 -2.41 -13.36 -7.14
C ARG A 239 -1.30 -12.98 -8.12
N ASP A 240 -0.29 -13.82 -8.36
CA ASP A 240 0.76 -13.53 -9.34
C ASP A 240 0.26 -13.56 -10.80
N TYR A 241 -0.66 -14.49 -11.13
CA TYR A 241 -1.35 -14.50 -12.42
C TYR A 241 -2.25 -13.27 -12.59
N LEU A 242 -3.05 -12.93 -11.57
CA LEU A 242 -3.90 -11.73 -11.56
C LEU A 242 -3.09 -10.45 -11.75
N LYS A 243 -1.95 -10.33 -11.04
CA LYS A 243 -0.98 -9.24 -11.16
C LYS A 243 -0.52 -9.06 -12.61
N THR A 244 -0.06 -10.16 -13.21
CA THR A 244 0.45 -10.16 -14.59
C THR A 244 -0.65 -9.82 -15.58
N VAL A 245 -1.83 -10.43 -15.47
CA VAL A 245 -2.99 -10.16 -16.35
C VAL A 245 -3.45 -8.72 -16.24
N LEU A 246 -3.67 -8.19 -15.03
CA LEU A 246 -4.15 -6.83 -14.82
C LEU A 246 -3.14 -5.79 -15.34
N HIS A 247 -1.84 -6.00 -15.15
CA HIS A 247 -0.81 -5.14 -15.73
C HIS A 247 -0.87 -5.13 -17.27
N ARG A 248 -1.05 -6.30 -17.92
CA ARG A 248 -1.22 -6.38 -19.38
C ARG A 248 -2.51 -5.73 -19.86
N ILE A 249 -3.62 -5.86 -19.11
CA ILE A 249 -4.88 -5.17 -19.40
C ILE A 249 -4.68 -3.65 -19.33
N TYR A 250 -4.06 -3.14 -18.27
CA TYR A 250 -3.76 -1.71 -18.09
C TYR A 250 -2.88 -1.16 -19.22
N GLY A 251 -1.86 -1.92 -19.63
CA GLY A 251 -1.00 -1.58 -20.75
C GLY A 251 -1.77 -1.46 -22.07
N LYS A 252 -2.48 -2.53 -22.46
CA LYS A 252 -3.13 -2.68 -23.77
C LYS A 252 -4.42 -1.88 -23.93
N PHE A 253 -5.27 -1.86 -22.91
CA PHE A 253 -6.59 -1.23 -22.97
C PHE A 253 -6.56 0.15 -22.30
N MET A 254 -5.97 1.13 -22.98
CA MET A 254 -5.78 2.50 -22.47
C MET A 254 -7.06 3.15 -21.90
N VAL A 255 -8.24 2.80 -22.44
CA VAL A 255 -9.55 3.29 -22.01
C VAL A 255 -9.89 2.93 -20.55
N HIS A 256 -9.40 1.80 -20.03
CA HIS A 256 -9.70 1.36 -18.66
C HIS A 256 -8.70 1.90 -17.63
N ARG A 257 -7.60 2.55 -18.04
CA ARG A 257 -6.58 3.07 -17.11
C ARG A 257 -7.14 4.02 -16.02
N PRO A 258 -8.08 4.94 -16.31
CA PRO A 258 -8.69 5.76 -15.26
C PRO A 258 -9.57 4.94 -14.30
N PHE A 259 -10.30 3.96 -14.82
CA PHE A 259 -11.16 3.07 -14.03
C PHE A 259 -10.34 2.16 -13.10
N ILE A 260 -9.30 1.50 -13.63
CA ILE A 260 -8.40 0.63 -12.85
C ILE A 260 -7.76 1.41 -11.70
N ARG A 261 -7.18 2.60 -11.96
CA ARG A 261 -6.60 3.44 -10.88
C ARG A 261 -7.64 3.81 -9.82
N LYS A 262 -8.87 4.15 -10.22
CA LYS A 262 -9.96 4.47 -9.28
C LYS A 262 -10.39 3.24 -8.46
N ALA A 263 -10.50 2.07 -9.08
CA ALA A 263 -10.91 0.85 -8.41
C ALA A 263 -9.85 0.36 -7.41
N ILE A 264 -8.56 0.36 -7.77
CA ILE A 264 -7.47 0.06 -6.84
C ILE A 264 -7.44 1.07 -5.67
N ASN A 265 -7.65 2.35 -5.95
CA ASN A 265 -7.73 3.36 -4.89
C ASN A 265 -8.90 3.13 -3.92
N ASN A 266 -10.06 2.67 -4.42
CA ASN A 266 -11.18 2.29 -3.57
C ASN A 266 -10.86 1.06 -2.70
N ILE A 267 -10.15 0.06 -3.24
CA ILE A 267 -9.66 -1.10 -2.47
C ILE A 267 -8.73 -0.64 -1.35
N PHE A 268 -7.80 0.28 -1.64
CA PHE A 268 -6.92 0.86 -0.63
C PHE A 268 -7.67 1.66 0.43
N TYR A 269 -8.70 2.43 0.08
CA TYR A 269 -9.52 3.13 1.09
C TYR A 269 -10.26 2.15 2.00
N ARG A 270 -10.91 1.12 1.45
CA ARG A 270 -11.57 0.06 2.24
C ARG A 270 -10.55 -0.63 3.17
N PHE A 271 -9.38 -0.95 2.66
CA PHE A 271 -8.30 -1.56 3.45
C PHE A 271 -7.80 -0.65 4.59
N ILE A 272 -7.52 0.63 4.34
CA ILE A 272 -6.91 1.55 5.34
C ILE A 272 -7.91 2.01 6.42
N PHE A 273 -9.19 2.12 6.07
CA PHE A 273 -10.20 2.78 6.89
C PHE A 273 -11.34 1.86 7.38
N GLU A 274 -11.58 0.71 6.76
CA GLU A 274 -12.70 -0.19 7.09
C GLU A 274 -12.22 -1.57 7.57
N THR A 275 -11.40 -2.29 6.80
CA THR A 275 -11.10 -3.71 7.07
C THR A 275 -9.74 -4.00 7.71
N GLU A 276 -8.71 -3.19 7.45
CA GLU A 276 -7.29 -3.45 7.75
C GLU A 276 -6.77 -4.85 7.33
N LYS A 277 -7.51 -5.54 6.45
CA LYS A 277 -7.20 -6.88 5.91
C LYS A 277 -7.58 -6.95 4.43
N HIS A 278 -6.63 -7.39 3.60
CA HIS A 278 -6.78 -7.71 2.19
C HIS A 278 -5.50 -8.43 1.71
N ASN A 279 -5.61 -9.57 1.03
CA ASN A 279 -4.44 -10.41 0.73
C ASN A 279 -3.54 -9.84 -0.39
N GLY A 280 -4.14 -9.22 -1.43
CA GLY A 280 -3.41 -8.76 -2.62
C GLY A 280 -2.85 -7.34 -2.62
N ILE A 281 -2.59 -6.73 -1.45
CA ILE A 281 -2.12 -5.33 -1.40
C ILE A 281 -0.72 -5.18 -2.01
N ALA A 282 0.19 -6.14 -1.77
CA ALA A 282 1.54 -6.13 -2.33
C ALA A 282 1.51 -6.19 -3.86
N GLU A 283 0.75 -7.11 -4.43
CA GLU A 283 0.66 -7.33 -5.88
C GLU A 283 0.01 -6.12 -6.59
N LEU A 284 -1.00 -5.49 -5.97
CA LEU A 284 -1.56 -4.23 -6.48
C LEU A 284 -0.54 -3.08 -6.45
N LEU A 285 0.32 -3.01 -5.43
CA LEU A 285 1.41 -2.04 -5.35
C LEU A 285 2.51 -2.30 -6.39
N GLU A 286 2.87 -3.55 -6.71
CA GLU A 286 3.84 -3.84 -7.80
C GLU A 286 3.36 -3.30 -9.15
N ILE A 287 2.07 -3.48 -9.46
CA ILE A 287 1.45 -2.94 -10.68
C ILE A 287 1.50 -1.41 -10.64
N LEU A 288 1.15 -0.81 -9.51
CA LEU A 288 1.19 0.64 -9.34
C LEU A 288 2.60 1.21 -9.45
N GLY A 289 3.64 0.56 -8.93
CA GLY A 289 5.03 0.98 -9.07
C GLY A 289 5.45 1.08 -10.54
N SER A 290 5.10 0.05 -11.34
CA SER A 290 5.30 0.08 -12.79
C SER A 290 4.52 1.23 -13.46
N ILE A 291 3.27 1.47 -13.06
CA ILE A 291 2.42 2.55 -13.56
C ILE A 291 3.00 3.94 -13.20
N ILE A 292 3.50 4.13 -11.98
CA ILE A 292 4.09 5.38 -11.47
C ILE A 292 5.37 5.70 -12.24
N ASN A 293 6.22 4.70 -12.49
CA ASN A 293 7.41 4.88 -13.34
C ASN A 293 7.00 5.27 -14.78
N GLY A 294 5.87 4.77 -15.27
CA GLY A 294 5.28 5.17 -16.56
C GLY A 294 4.59 6.54 -16.60
N PHE A 295 4.56 7.33 -15.52
CA PHE A 295 3.93 8.64 -15.54
C PHE A 295 4.70 9.68 -16.35
N ALA A 296 3.96 10.43 -17.19
CA ALA A 296 4.47 11.60 -17.88
C ALA A 296 4.73 12.76 -16.90
N LEU A 297 5.75 13.56 -17.20
CA LEU A 297 6.07 14.79 -16.49
C LEU A 297 5.54 16.02 -17.25
N PRO A 298 5.07 17.07 -16.56
CA PRO A 298 4.91 17.18 -15.11
C PRO A 298 3.80 16.25 -14.57
N LEU A 299 3.96 15.76 -13.34
CA LEU A 299 2.98 14.89 -12.69
C LEU A 299 1.62 15.58 -12.57
N LYS A 300 0.56 14.88 -12.99
CA LYS A 300 -0.82 15.34 -12.85
C LYS A 300 -1.24 15.42 -11.38
N GLU A 301 -2.13 16.36 -11.07
CA GLU A 301 -2.67 16.55 -9.73
C GLU A 301 -3.38 15.30 -9.18
N GLU A 302 -4.07 14.53 -10.04
CA GLU A 302 -4.67 13.24 -9.65
C GLU A 302 -3.62 12.24 -9.10
N HIS A 303 -2.38 12.28 -9.58
CA HIS A 303 -1.30 11.41 -9.10
C HIS A 303 -0.74 11.90 -7.75
N LYS A 304 -0.63 13.23 -7.57
CA LYS A 304 -0.18 13.85 -6.31
C LYS A 304 -1.19 13.61 -5.19
N LEU A 305 -2.49 13.73 -5.50
CA LEU A 305 -3.56 13.37 -4.59
C LEU A 305 -3.56 11.87 -4.24
N PHE A 306 -3.23 10.99 -5.20
CA PHE A 306 -3.10 9.55 -4.93
C PHE A 306 -1.96 9.24 -3.95
N LEU A 307 -0.77 9.83 -4.13
CA LEU A 307 0.34 9.73 -3.17
C LEU A 307 -0.10 10.15 -1.75
N VAL A 308 -0.69 11.35 -1.62
CA VAL A 308 -1.03 11.94 -0.31
C VAL A 308 -2.21 11.26 0.37
N ARG A 309 -3.21 10.80 -0.38
CA ARG A 309 -4.46 10.24 0.19
C ARG A 309 -4.48 8.72 0.29
N ALA A 310 -3.70 8.01 -0.52
CA ALA A 310 -3.71 6.54 -0.54
C ALA A 310 -2.36 5.95 -0.11
N LEU A 311 -1.27 6.26 -0.82
CA LEU A 311 0.03 5.63 -0.54
C LEU A 311 0.59 6.01 0.83
N ILE A 312 0.63 7.29 1.20
CA ILE A 312 1.12 7.70 2.52
C ILE A 312 0.26 7.07 3.65
N PRO A 313 -1.10 7.06 3.58
CA PRO A 313 -1.91 6.35 4.58
C PRO A 313 -1.81 4.81 4.60
N LEU A 314 -1.30 4.14 3.55
CA LEU A 314 -1.00 2.69 3.60
C LEU A 314 0.06 2.31 4.64
N HIS A 315 0.79 3.30 5.19
CA HIS A 315 1.68 3.09 6.32
C HIS A 315 0.95 2.94 7.67
N LYS A 316 -0.36 3.19 7.74
CA LYS A 316 -1.15 3.09 8.97
C LYS A 316 -1.37 1.63 9.46
N PRO A 317 -1.87 0.68 8.65
CA PRO A 317 -2.24 -0.67 9.11
C PRO A 317 -1.08 -1.45 9.76
N LYS A 318 -1.42 -2.43 10.60
CA LYS A 318 -0.42 -3.23 11.34
C LYS A 318 0.33 -4.23 10.46
N CYS A 319 -0.37 -4.85 9.49
CA CYS A 319 0.11 -5.82 8.52
C CYS A 319 1.03 -5.25 7.42
N ILE A 320 1.64 -4.08 7.64
CA ILE A 320 2.59 -3.47 6.71
C ILE A 320 3.78 -4.36 6.30
N PRO A 321 4.31 -5.31 7.12
CA PRO A 321 5.42 -6.18 6.67
C PRO A 321 5.14 -6.92 5.37
N MET A 322 3.88 -7.28 5.12
CA MET A 322 3.44 -8.05 3.95
C MET A 322 3.57 -7.27 2.61
N TYR A 323 3.63 -5.94 2.66
CA TYR A 323 3.62 -5.09 1.45
C TYR A 323 4.58 -3.87 1.52
N HIS A 324 5.38 -3.75 2.59
CA HIS A 324 6.25 -2.61 2.83
C HIS A 324 7.23 -2.34 1.68
N GLN A 325 7.87 -3.37 1.14
CA GLN A 325 8.88 -3.22 0.08
C GLN A 325 8.26 -2.63 -1.20
N GLN A 326 7.08 -3.11 -1.58
CA GLN A 326 6.32 -2.62 -2.73
C GLN A 326 5.82 -1.18 -2.51
N LEU A 327 5.48 -0.82 -1.26
CA LEU A 327 5.08 0.53 -0.89
C LEU A 327 6.25 1.51 -0.92
N SER A 328 7.38 1.17 -0.29
CA SER A 328 8.64 1.95 -0.33
C SER A 328 9.05 2.23 -1.77
N TYR A 329 9.03 1.21 -2.64
CA TYR A 329 9.28 1.36 -4.07
C TYR A 329 8.33 2.37 -4.73
N CYS A 330 7.01 2.31 -4.46
CA CYS A 330 6.05 3.28 -5.00
C CYS A 330 6.31 4.71 -4.51
N ILE A 331 6.68 4.88 -3.23
CA ILE A 331 6.97 6.18 -2.62
C ILE A 331 8.25 6.78 -3.20
N THR A 332 9.35 6.03 -3.23
CA THR A 332 10.64 6.46 -3.80
C THR A 332 10.48 6.81 -5.28
N GLN A 333 9.74 6.01 -6.07
CA GLN A 333 9.46 6.34 -7.47
C GLN A 333 8.65 7.65 -7.65
N PHE A 334 7.83 8.06 -6.69
CA PHE A 334 7.16 9.36 -6.74
C PHE A 334 8.14 10.52 -6.49
N VAL A 335 9.07 10.35 -5.55
CA VAL A 335 10.09 11.37 -5.21
C VAL A 335 11.09 11.54 -6.36
N GLU A 336 11.53 10.46 -6.99
CA GLU A 336 12.38 10.51 -8.19
C GLU A 336 11.73 11.30 -9.36
N LYS A 337 10.40 11.20 -9.52
CA LYS A 337 9.65 11.87 -10.60
C LYS A 337 9.41 13.36 -10.33
N ASP A 338 9.28 13.77 -9.07
CA ASP A 338 9.13 15.17 -8.66
C ASP A 338 9.70 15.35 -7.24
N CYS A 339 10.96 15.79 -7.16
CA CYS A 339 11.71 15.92 -5.90
C CYS A 339 11.01 16.80 -4.85
N LYS A 340 10.13 17.71 -5.26
CA LYS A 340 9.34 18.58 -4.37
C LYS A 340 8.34 17.79 -3.51
N LEU A 341 8.07 16.53 -3.86
CA LEU A 341 7.23 15.64 -3.06
C LEU A 341 7.97 15.07 -1.84
N ALA A 342 9.30 15.16 -1.77
CA ALA A 342 10.11 14.65 -0.64
C ALA A 342 9.64 15.21 0.72
N ASP A 343 9.48 16.53 0.84
CA ASP A 343 8.99 17.16 2.08
C ASP A 343 7.58 16.66 2.48
N THR A 344 6.72 16.42 1.50
CA THR A 344 5.36 15.89 1.72
C THR A 344 5.38 14.43 2.18
N VAL A 345 6.22 13.60 1.56
CA VAL A 345 6.43 12.19 1.94
C VAL A 345 7.01 12.09 3.35
N ILE A 346 8.11 12.81 3.63
CA ILE A 346 8.78 12.78 4.94
C ILE A 346 7.82 13.24 6.04
N ARG A 347 7.06 14.33 5.85
CA ARG A 347 6.00 14.74 6.81
C ARG A 347 4.89 13.69 6.96
N GLY A 348 4.57 12.96 5.88
CA GLY A 348 3.63 11.85 5.88
C GLY A 348 4.09 10.68 6.74
N LEU A 349 5.33 10.22 6.56
CA LEU A 349 5.94 9.15 7.37
C LEU A 349 6.05 9.57 8.84
N LEU A 350 6.52 10.81 9.11
CA LEU A 350 6.59 11.34 10.47
C LEU A 350 5.21 11.46 11.16
N LYS A 351 4.13 11.69 10.41
CA LYS A 351 2.75 11.72 10.93
C LYS A 351 2.26 10.33 11.36
N TYR A 352 2.68 9.27 10.66
CA TYR A 352 2.28 7.90 10.94
C TYR A 352 3.37 7.07 11.65
N TRP A 353 4.36 7.76 12.24
CA TRP A 353 5.53 7.11 12.86
C TRP A 353 5.11 6.11 13.96
N PRO A 354 5.60 4.86 13.94
CA PRO A 354 5.25 3.85 14.94
C PRO A 354 5.77 4.23 16.33
N ILE A 355 4.93 4.11 17.36
CA ILE A 355 5.30 4.37 18.76
C ILE A 355 5.36 3.08 19.57
N THR A 356 4.65 2.03 19.14
CA THR A 356 4.46 0.78 19.91
C THR A 356 4.93 -0.49 19.18
N ASN A 357 5.54 -0.36 18.00
CA ASN A 357 6.03 -1.49 17.21
C ASN A 357 7.42 -1.17 16.63
N SER A 358 8.46 -1.72 17.28
CA SER A 358 9.86 -1.50 16.90
C SER A 358 10.23 -2.07 15.54
N SER A 359 9.64 -3.19 15.13
CA SER A 359 9.88 -3.78 13.79
C SER A 359 9.40 -2.83 12.69
N LYS A 360 8.20 -2.26 12.87
CA LYS A 360 7.65 -1.24 11.99
C LYS A 360 8.45 0.06 12.01
N GLU A 361 9.03 0.44 13.15
CA GLU A 361 9.92 1.60 13.24
C GLU A 361 11.23 1.38 12.46
N VAL A 362 11.80 0.17 12.50
CA VAL A 362 12.96 -0.21 11.66
C VAL A 362 12.61 -0.18 10.17
N MET A 363 11.40 -0.59 9.78
CA MET A 363 10.91 -0.49 8.40
C MET A 363 10.82 0.97 7.93
N PHE A 364 10.19 1.84 8.74
CA PHE A 364 10.10 3.29 8.46
C PHE A 364 11.47 3.96 8.35
N LEU A 365 12.45 3.57 9.19
CA LEU A 365 13.83 4.05 9.08
C LEU A 365 14.51 3.58 7.77
N GLY A 366 14.11 2.42 7.24
CA GLY A 366 14.58 1.92 5.95
C GLY A 366 14.03 2.69 4.76
N GLU A 367 12.70 2.84 4.68
CA GLU A 367 12.05 3.66 3.64
C GLU A 367 12.53 5.12 3.70
N LEU A 368 12.70 5.67 4.90
CA LEU A 368 13.22 7.02 5.09
C LEU A 368 14.63 7.18 4.50
N GLU A 369 15.48 6.15 4.57
CA GLU A 369 16.80 6.18 3.91
C GLU A 369 16.66 6.28 2.39
N GLU A 370 15.82 5.43 1.78
CA GLU A 370 15.55 5.44 0.32
C GLU A 370 14.98 6.80 -0.14
N VAL A 371 14.07 7.38 0.63
CA VAL A 371 13.48 8.70 0.34
C VAL A 371 14.52 9.81 0.48
N LEU A 372 15.42 9.74 1.47
CA LEU A 372 16.48 10.73 1.66
C LEU A 372 17.56 10.65 0.56
N GLU A 373 17.86 9.46 0.07
CA GLU A 373 18.74 9.24 -1.11
C GLU A 373 18.23 10.02 -2.33
N ALA A 374 16.91 9.97 -2.60
CA ALA A 374 16.28 10.71 -3.68
C ALA A 374 16.04 12.21 -3.38
N THR A 375 16.34 12.69 -2.17
CA THR A 375 16.02 14.06 -1.72
C THR A 375 17.10 15.07 -2.09
N GLN A 376 16.69 16.21 -2.66
CA GLN A 376 17.58 17.34 -2.98
C GLN A 376 17.81 18.26 -1.76
N PRO A 377 18.98 18.93 -1.64
CA PRO A 377 19.32 19.77 -0.48
C PRO A 377 18.29 20.84 -0.11
N ALA A 378 17.68 21.50 -1.11
CA ALA A 378 16.68 22.54 -0.90
C ALA A 378 15.34 22.02 -0.34
N GLU A 379 15.00 20.75 -0.61
CA GLU A 379 13.81 20.11 -0.06
C GLU A 379 14.10 19.52 1.33
N PHE A 380 15.29 18.94 1.52
CA PHE A 380 15.79 18.48 2.82
C PHE A 380 15.74 19.58 3.89
N GLN A 381 16.17 20.80 3.55
CA GLN A 381 16.15 21.95 4.47
C GLN A 381 14.75 22.30 5.01
N LYS A 382 13.67 21.96 4.31
CA LYS A 382 12.28 22.22 4.75
C LYS A 382 11.83 21.25 5.83
N CYS A 383 12.30 20.01 5.80
CA CYS A 383 11.88 18.93 6.70
C CYS A 383 12.90 18.59 7.80
N MET A 384 14.19 18.91 7.62
CA MET A 384 15.30 18.45 8.48
C MET A 384 15.06 18.66 9.99
N VAL A 385 14.48 19.78 10.42
CA VAL A 385 14.26 20.05 11.85
C VAL A 385 13.24 19.08 12.48
N LEU A 386 12.18 18.72 11.75
CA LEU A 386 11.18 17.77 12.23
C LEU A 386 11.70 16.33 12.13
N LEU A 387 12.37 16.03 11.03
CA LEU A 387 13.03 14.76 10.76
C LEU A 387 14.04 14.40 11.86
N PHE A 388 15.01 15.27 12.14
CA PHE A 388 16.06 14.99 13.12
C PHE A 388 15.57 15.03 14.56
N ARG A 389 14.45 15.69 14.87
CA ARG A 389 13.75 15.53 16.16
C ARG A 389 13.18 14.12 16.35
N GLN A 390 12.75 13.46 15.28
CA GLN A 390 12.32 12.07 15.32
C GLN A 390 13.51 11.11 15.32
N ILE A 391 14.50 11.31 14.44
CA ILE A 391 15.75 10.50 14.45
C ILE A 391 16.40 10.54 15.85
N ARG A 392 16.45 11.70 16.52
CA ARG A 392 16.91 11.81 17.93
C ARG A 392 16.17 10.87 18.89
N ARG A 393 14.86 10.68 18.73
CA ARG A 393 14.08 9.72 19.55
C ARG A 393 14.47 8.28 19.23
N CYS A 394 14.64 7.95 17.94
CA CYS A 394 15.07 6.63 17.49
C CYS A 394 16.48 6.31 18.01
N LEU A 395 17.40 7.28 17.98
CA LEU A 395 18.74 7.18 18.58
C LEU A 395 18.64 6.86 20.08
N SER A 396 17.85 7.61 20.84
CA SER A 396 17.61 7.36 22.27
C SER A 396 16.73 6.14 22.59
N SER A 397 16.38 5.31 21.61
CA SER A 397 15.57 4.10 21.84
C SER A 397 16.40 3.04 22.58
N SER A 398 15.82 2.43 23.62
CA SER A 398 16.41 1.28 24.30
C SER A 398 16.39 0.00 23.44
N HIS A 399 15.61 -0.01 22.35
CA HIS A 399 15.51 -1.13 21.42
C HIS A 399 16.67 -1.07 20.41
N PHE A 400 17.67 -1.95 20.59
CA PHE A 400 18.95 -1.83 19.87
C PHE A 400 18.80 -1.74 18.35
N GLN A 401 17.90 -2.51 17.72
CA GLN A 401 17.71 -2.47 16.25
C GLN A 401 17.21 -1.12 15.75
N VAL A 402 16.44 -0.37 16.56
CA VAL A 402 15.94 0.96 16.19
C VAL A 402 17.08 1.98 16.26
N ALA A 403 17.82 1.98 17.38
CA ALA A 403 18.96 2.87 17.56
C ALA A 403 20.07 2.58 16.53
N GLU A 404 20.38 1.31 16.28
CA GLU A 404 21.33 0.86 15.25
C GLU A 404 20.89 1.28 13.84
N ARG A 405 19.63 1.01 13.45
CA ARG A 405 19.11 1.40 12.13
C ARG A 405 19.12 2.92 11.92
N ALA A 406 18.85 3.70 12.96
CA ALA A 406 18.91 5.15 12.93
C ALA A 406 20.36 5.68 12.84
N LEU A 407 21.32 5.06 13.53
CA LEU A 407 22.75 5.39 13.41
C LEU A 407 23.30 5.06 12.01
N PHE A 408 22.80 4.00 11.37
CA PHE A 408 23.22 3.62 10.01
C PHE A 408 22.87 4.65 8.92
N LEU A 409 21.99 5.64 9.18
CA LEU A 409 21.75 6.74 8.24
C LEU A 409 23.01 7.56 7.92
N TRP A 410 24.02 7.55 8.80
CA TRP A 410 25.32 8.20 8.57
C TRP A 410 26.30 7.37 7.74
N ASN A 411 26.01 6.10 7.45
CA ASN A 411 26.84 5.26 6.56
C ASN A 411 26.55 5.49 5.07
N ASN A 412 25.50 6.24 4.76
CA ASN A 412 25.12 6.60 3.40
C ASN A 412 25.78 7.95 3.05
N ASP A 413 26.65 7.95 2.02
CA ASP A 413 27.43 9.12 1.62
C ASP A 413 26.57 10.34 1.27
N HIS A 414 25.41 10.18 0.62
CA HIS A 414 24.55 11.30 0.23
C HIS A 414 23.85 11.90 1.46
N ILE A 415 23.31 11.05 2.33
CA ILE A 415 22.66 11.48 3.57
C ILE A 415 23.68 12.12 4.52
N GLU A 416 24.88 11.55 4.65
CA GLU A 416 25.98 12.14 5.43
C GLU A 416 26.35 13.53 4.89
N ASN A 417 26.43 13.71 3.57
CA ASN A 417 26.68 15.01 2.94
C ASN A 417 25.56 16.03 3.19
N LEU A 418 24.29 15.63 3.11
CA LEU A 418 23.14 16.48 3.49
C LEU A 418 23.21 16.91 4.96
N ILE A 419 23.62 16.00 5.86
CA ILE A 419 23.81 16.30 7.28
C ILE A 419 24.97 17.26 7.49
N LYS A 420 26.14 17.01 6.88
CA LYS A 420 27.34 17.87 6.97
C LYS A 420 27.05 19.31 6.51
N GLN A 421 26.32 19.49 5.40
CA GLN A 421 25.94 20.83 4.91
C GLN A 421 25.03 21.59 5.88
N ASN A 422 24.27 20.89 6.73
CA ASN A 422 23.28 21.48 7.64
C ASN A 422 23.60 21.23 9.13
N HIS A 423 24.86 20.89 9.45
CA HIS A 423 25.27 20.46 10.80
C HIS A 423 24.94 21.49 11.88
N LYS A 424 24.98 22.79 11.58
CA LYS A 424 24.67 23.88 12.52
C LYS A 424 23.26 23.83 13.09
N VAL A 425 22.32 23.19 12.37
CA VAL A 425 20.94 22.97 12.83
C VAL A 425 20.75 21.54 13.35
N ILE A 426 21.41 20.56 12.74
CA ILE A 426 21.21 19.14 13.06
C ILE A 426 21.95 18.72 14.33
N LEU A 427 23.22 19.10 14.50
CA LEU A 427 24.07 18.68 15.61
C LEU A 427 23.44 19.04 16.98
N PRO A 428 22.96 20.27 17.24
CA PRO A 428 22.32 20.62 18.52
C PRO A 428 21.06 19.79 18.82
N ILE A 429 20.41 19.22 17.79
CA ILE A 429 19.24 18.34 17.96
C ILE A 429 19.68 16.93 18.36
N VAL A 430 20.68 16.35 17.69
CA VAL A 430 21.07 14.95 17.91
C VAL A 430 22.09 14.74 19.04
N LEU A 431 22.94 15.73 19.32
CA LEU A 431 24.06 15.60 20.27
C LEU A 431 23.64 15.08 21.66
N PRO A 432 22.54 15.56 22.30
CA PRO A 432 22.12 15.02 23.60
C PRO A 432 21.79 13.52 23.58
N ALA A 433 21.27 13.00 22.45
CA ALA A 433 20.99 11.58 22.30
C ALA A 433 22.28 10.77 22.08
N LEU A 434 23.23 11.30 21.31
CA LEU A 434 24.53 10.66 21.08
C LEU A 434 25.34 10.58 22.38
N GLU A 435 25.42 11.67 23.15
CA GLU A 435 26.12 11.69 24.44
C GLU A 435 25.51 10.71 25.45
N GLN A 436 24.18 10.72 25.61
CA GLN A 436 23.50 9.78 26.51
C GLN A 436 23.77 8.33 26.10
N ASN A 437 23.72 8.03 24.79
CA ASN A 437 23.97 6.69 24.28
C ASN A 437 25.41 6.22 24.51
N ALA A 438 26.40 7.06 24.22
CA ALA A 438 27.81 6.74 24.42
C ALA A 438 28.11 6.42 25.90
N ARG A 439 27.52 7.20 26.82
CA ARG A 439 27.63 7.02 28.28
C ARG A 439 26.94 5.74 28.76
N SER A 440 25.67 5.50 28.38
CA SER A 440 24.80 4.57 29.11
C SER A 440 24.02 3.54 28.27
N HIS A 441 24.16 3.48 26.94
CA HIS A 441 23.41 2.49 26.16
C HIS A 441 23.90 1.05 26.45
N TRP A 442 22.99 0.12 26.71
CA TRP A 442 23.34 -1.25 27.14
C TRP A 442 24.04 -2.09 26.06
N ASN A 443 23.70 -1.87 24.80
CA ASN A 443 24.27 -2.60 23.66
C ASN A 443 25.57 -1.94 23.18
N GLN A 444 26.67 -2.72 23.19
CA GLN A 444 28.00 -2.23 22.83
C GLN A 444 28.17 -1.83 21.35
N ALA A 445 27.44 -2.47 20.41
CA ALA A 445 27.51 -2.10 19.00
C ALA A 445 26.90 -0.71 18.76
N VAL A 446 25.74 -0.43 19.38
CA VAL A 446 25.10 0.90 19.36
C VAL A 446 26.03 1.97 19.94
N ARG A 447 26.76 1.69 21.04
CA ARG A 447 27.77 2.62 21.59
C ARG A 447 28.89 2.90 20.59
N SER A 448 29.45 1.87 19.96
CA SER A 448 30.52 2.03 18.96
C SER A 448 30.05 2.84 17.75
N LEU A 449 28.85 2.56 17.22
CA LEU A 449 28.24 3.34 16.13
C LEU A 449 27.98 4.79 16.54
N THR A 450 27.51 5.01 17.78
CA THR A 450 27.29 6.35 18.35
C THR A 450 28.60 7.16 18.37
N ILE A 451 29.71 6.56 18.82
CA ILE A 451 31.03 7.20 18.84
C ILE A 451 31.49 7.55 17.41
N ASN A 452 31.26 6.66 16.44
CA ASN A 452 31.59 6.94 15.03
C ASN A 452 30.79 8.15 14.50
N VAL A 453 29.49 8.22 14.77
CA VAL A 453 28.63 9.35 14.37
C VAL A 453 29.05 10.66 15.06
N SER A 454 29.35 10.63 16.36
CA SER A 454 29.89 11.79 17.08
C SER A 454 31.21 12.26 16.48
N LYS A 455 32.08 11.33 16.07
CA LYS A 455 33.34 11.66 15.39
C LYS A 455 33.11 12.33 14.04
N ILE A 456 32.14 11.90 13.23
CA ILE A 456 31.81 12.57 11.95
C ILE A 456 31.51 14.05 12.17
N PHE A 457 30.74 14.40 13.21
CA PHE A 457 30.45 15.79 13.54
C PHE A 457 31.70 16.54 14.08
N SER A 458 32.46 15.92 14.98
CA SER A 458 33.71 16.49 15.51
C SER A 458 34.76 16.75 14.42
N ASP A 459 34.87 15.88 13.41
CA ASP A 459 35.80 16.04 12.28
C ASP A 459 35.29 17.08 11.25
N THR A 460 33.99 17.41 11.26
CA THR A 460 33.36 18.37 10.32
C THR A 460 33.50 19.82 10.78
N ASP A 461 33.21 20.13 12.05
CA ASP A 461 33.43 21.45 12.66
C ASP A 461 33.78 21.28 14.15
N PRO A 462 35.08 21.12 14.49
CA PRO A 462 35.51 20.89 15.88
C PRO A 462 35.14 22.02 16.84
N ALA A 463 35.13 23.27 16.35
CA ALA A 463 34.86 24.44 17.17
C ALA A 463 33.37 24.53 17.54
N PHE A 464 32.49 24.33 16.56
CA PHE A 464 31.05 24.28 16.80
C PHE A 464 30.63 23.03 17.57
N TYR A 465 31.35 21.90 17.42
CA TYR A 465 31.13 20.71 18.24
C TYR A 465 31.40 20.98 19.73
N GLU A 466 32.53 21.60 20.07
CA GLU A 466 32.82 21.95 21.47
C GLU A 466 31.84 22.98 22.03
N GLU A 467 31.42 23.99 21.25
CA GLU A 467 30.36 24.93 21.63
C GLU A 467 29.06 24.19 22.02
N CYS A 468 28.62 23.25 21.18
CA CYS A 468 27.45 22.43 21.46
C CYS A 468 27.64 21.52 22.70
N MET A 469 28.85 21.01 22.93
CA MET A 469 29.20 20.20 24.10
C MET A 469 29.25 21.00 25.40
N ILE A 470 29.67 22.27 25.37
CA ILE A 470 29.59 23.18 26.52
C ILE A 470 28.13 23.42 26.85
N LYS A 471 27.33 23.83 25.86
CA LYS A 471 25.90 24.08 26.05
C LYS A 471 25.14 22.86 26.57
N PHE A 472 25.44 21.66 26.06
CA PHE A 472 24.84 20.43 26.56
C PHE A 472 25.14 20.18 28.06
N ARG A 473 26.36 20.47 28.52
CA ARG A 473 26.73 20.40 29.95
C ARG A 473 25.99 21.44 30.79
N GLU A 474 25.77 22.64 30.26
CA GLU A 474 24.97 23.69 30.93
C GLU A 474 23.49 23.30 31.03
N ASP A 475 22.90 22.78 29.95
CA ASP A 475 21.52 22.30 29.92
C ASP A 475 21.33 21.09 30.87
N GLU A 476 22.28 20.15 30.91
CA GLU A 476 22.32 19.00 31.84
C GLU A 476 22.39 19.47 33.31
N ALA A 477 23.19 20.48 33.62
CA ALA A 477 23.28 21.06 34.96
C ALA A 477 21.97 21.78 35.37
N GLN A 478 21.35 22.53 34.46
CA GLN A 478 20.06 23.21 34.69
C GLN A 478 18.91 22.22 34.90
N GLU A 479 18.84 21.14 34.12
CA GLU A 479 17.82 20.11 34.30
C GLU A 479 17.95 19.41 35.66
N ASN A 480 19.17 19.10 36.09
CA ASN A 480 19.43 18.50 37.40
C ASN A 480 19.06 19.42 38.58
N ASP A 481 19.37 20.72 38.49
CA ASP A 481 18.93 21.71 39.49
C ASP A 481 17.39 21.85 39.51
N MET A 482 16.74 21.92 38.36
CA MET A 482 15.28 21.96 38.25
C MET A 482 14.60 20.70 38.79
N LYS A 483 15.22 19.53 38.60
CA LYS A 483 14.78 18.25 39.17
C LYS A 483 14.93 18.25 40.69
N SER A 484 16.08 18.66 41.22
CA SER A 484 16.32 18.80 42.66
C SER A 484 15.31 19.75 43.33
N LYS A 485 15.06 20.92 42.72
CA LYS A 485 14.02 21.88 43.16
C LYS A 485 12.63 21.26 43.16
N ARG A 486 12.29 20.43 42.16
CA ARG A 486 11.00 19.72 42.08
C ARG A 486 10.87 18.68 43.20
N GLU A 487 11.91 17.87 43.42
CA GLU A 487 11.95 16.85 44.47
C GLU A 487 11.85 17.48 45.87
N ALA A 488 12.59 18.57 46.13
CA ALA A 488 12.49 19.33 47.38
C ALA A 488 11.08 19.92 47.60
N ARG A 489 10.43 20.42 46.54
CA ARG A 489 9.05 20.91 46.59
C ARG A 489 8.06 19.78 46.87
N TRP A 490 8.28 18.60 46.30
CA TRP A 490 7.44 17.43 46.53
C TRP A 490 7.55 16.91 47.97
N LYS A 491 8.78 16.72 48.48
CA LYS A 491 9.03 16.34 49.89
C LYS A 491 8.36 17.30 50.88
N ARG A 492 8.48 18.61 50.67
CA ARG A 492 7.78 19.62 51.51
C ARG A 492 6.25 19.48 51.46
N MET A 493 5.66 19.09 50.33
CA MET A 493 4.21 18.83 50.24
C MET A 493 3.82 17.53 50.95
N GLU A 494 4.64 16.48 50.85
CA GLU A 494 4.43 15.22 51.59
C GLU A 494 4.55 15.43 53.11
N GLU A 495 5.56 16.17 53.57
CA GLU A 495 5.71 16.57 54.98
C GLU A 495 4.50 17.36 55.48
N MET A 496 4.02 18.36 54.71
CA MET A 496 2.87 19.17 55.09
C MET A 496 1.55 18.39 55.04
N GLY A 497 1.44 17.38 54.17
CA GLY A 497 0.32 16.43 54.12
C GLY A 497 0.34 15.45 55.31
N GLY A 498 1.50 14.88 55.61
CA GLY A 498 1.71 13.98 56.75
C GLY A 498 1.48 14.65 58.10
N MET A 499 1.93 15.90 58.26
CA MET A 499 1.65 16.71 59.46
C MET A 499 0.15 16.95 59.66
N LYS A 500 -0.63 17.14 58.60
CA LYS A 500 -2.10 17.28 58.67
C LYS A 500 -2.84 15.96 58.89
N ALA A 501 -2.20 14.82 58.61
CA ALA A 501 -2.74 13.50 58.93
C ALA A 501 -2.42 13.07 60.38
N SER A 502 -1.36 13.61 60.99
CA SER A 502 -1.03 13.37 62.40
C SER A 502 -1.72 14.36 63.36
N THR A 503 -2.07 15.57 62.94
CA THR A 503 -3.05 16.41 63.64
C THR A 503 -4.48 16.05 63.26
N ASN A 504 -5.00 15.00 63.90
CA ASN A 504 -6.44 14.68 63.94
C ASN A 504 -7.24 15.72 64.77
N GLU A 505 -7.18 16.99 64.39
CA GLU A 505 -8.24 17.94 64.73
C GLU A 505 -9.25 17.98 63.58
N PRO A 506 -10.53 17.60 63.81
CA PRO A 506 -11.55 17.74 62.79
C PRO A 506 -11.79 19.23 62.54
N VAL A 507 -11.35 19.73 61.40
CA VAL A 507 -11.72 21.07 60.92
C VAL A 507 -13.22 21.06 60.66
N LEU A 508 -13.98 21.50 61.65
CA LEU A 508 -15.42 21.75 61.58
C LEU A 508 -15.67 22.80 60.50
N VAL A 509 -16.03 22.33 59.29
CA VAL A 509 -16.59 23.17 58.25
C VAL A 509 -17.95 23.66 58.76
N SER A 510 -17.95 24.84 59.38
CA SER A 510 -19.18 25.47 59.86
C SER A 510 -20.15 25.64 58.67
N PRO A 511 -21.39 25.12 58.76
CA PRO A 511 -22.35 25.26 57.66
C PRO A 511 -22.62 26.73 57.38
N ARG A 512 -22.45 27.15 56.12
CA ARG A 512 -22.87 28.49 55.68
C ARG A 512 -24.37 28.64 55.91
N THR A 513 -24.75 29.48 56.88
CA THR A 513 -26.13 29.93 57.03
C THR A 513 -26.52 30.80 55.82
N PRO A 514 -27.72 30.60 55.23
CA PRO A 514 -28.16 31.39 54.08
C PRO A 514 -28.59 32.79 54.52
N GLY A 515 -27.64 33.73 54.50
CA GLY A 515 -27.86 35.14 54.78
C GLY A 515 -28.49 35.88 53.59
N THR A 516 -29.81 36.05 53.66
CA THR A 516 -30.65 37.14 53.07
C THR A 516 -30.06 38.01 51.95
N SER A 517 -30.74 37.99 50.80
CA SER A 517 -30.63 38.97 49.71
C SER A 517 -31.02 40.39 50.13
N SER A 518 -30.18 41.40 49.85
CA SER A 518 -30.62 42.78 49.65
C SER A 518 -29.66 43.60 48.76
N ASN A 519 -30.24 44.16 47.70
CA ASN A 519 -29.80 45.20 46.77
C ASN A 519 -28.48 45.98 47.06
N ALA A 520 -27.62 46.03 46.04
CA ALA A 520 -26.86 47.23 45.69
C ALA A 520 -26.71 47.33 44.16
N SER A 521 -27.07 48.49 43.60
CA SER A 521 -27.18 48.75 42.16
C SER A 521 -25.83 49.00 41.45
N ARG A 522 -25.84 48.88 40.12
CA ARG A 522 -24.79 49.34 39.18
C ARG A 522 -24.22 50.73 39.52
N PRO A 523 -23.00 50.99 39.03
CA PRO A 523 -22.74 52.17 38.20
C PRO A 523 -22.43 51.77 36.74
N GLN A 524 -23.08 52.46 35.81
CA GLN A 524 -22.47 52.77 34.50
C GLN A 524 -21.61 54.03 34.64
N LEU A 525 -20.83 54.34 33.60
CA LEU A 525 -20.10 55.58 33.22
C LEU A 525 -18.73 55.13 32.67
N ASP A 526 -18.26 55.54 31.49
CA ASP A 526 -18.90 56.20 30.34
C ASP A 526 -18.10 55.83 29.07
#